data_AF-A0A7H9EBE0-F1
#
_entry.id   AF-A0A7H9EBE0-F1
#
_cell.length_a   1.000
_cell.length_b   1.000
_cell.length_c   1.000
_cell.angle_alpha   90.00
_cell.angle_beta   90.00
_cell.angle_gamma   90.00
#
_symmetry.space_group_name_H-M   'P 1'
#
loop_
_entity.id
_entity.type
_entity.pdbx_description
1 polymer ?
#
loop_
_entity_poly.entity_id
_entity_poly.type
_entity_poly.pdbx_seq_one_letter_code
_entity_poly.pdbx_strand_id
1 'polypeptide(L)'
;MLVSKNLVKVVSIAVASMSLMGVGASVSQAASFTAPKLGVAETMPTDPAIKKGDKIFVTVKDTKNQKVNVLDAQGHKTSQKVSMGSTYTAKDVKKAAGKKIVKINKSQWLNTKDVVKD
;
A
#
# COMPACT_ATOMS: atom_id res chain seq x y z
N MET A 1 56.83 39.35 -7.18
CA MET A 1 57.11 39.25 -5.73
C MET A 1 57.56 40.61 -5.23
N LEU A 2 56.75 41.27 -4.41
CA LEU A 2 57.24 42.17 -3.36
C LEU A 2 56.22 42.07 -2.21
N VAL A 3 56.64 41.32 -1.20
CA VAL A 3 55.96 41.10 0.08
C VAL A 3 56.26 42.28 0.99
N SER A 4 55.39 42.52 1.98
CA SER A 4 55.60 43.33 3.21
C SER A 4 54.88 44.69 3.16
N LYS A 5 54.24 45.21 4.21
CA LYS A 5 54.27 44.88 5.65
C LYS A 5 53.23 45.77 6.37
N ASN A 6 52.85 45.35 7.58
CA ASN A 6 52.30 46.11 8.71
C ASN A 6 50.77 46.00 8.92
N LEU A 7 50.32 45.14 9.84
CA LEU A 7 50.37 45.25 11.32
C LEU A 7 49.29 46.19 11.88
N VAL A 8 48.10 45.62 12.05
CA VAL A 8 47.34 45.51 13.31
C VAL A 8 47.60 46.62 14.35
N LYS A 9 46.58 47.43 14.62
CA LYS A 9 46.40 48.11 15.91
C LYS A 9 45.32 47.39 16.73
N VAL A 10 45.77 46.91 17.87
CA VAL A 10 45.07 46.20 18.94
C VAL A 10 44.85 47.19 20.10
N VAL A 11 43.99 46.81 21.05
CA VAL A 11 43.73 47.41 22.39
C VAL A 11 42.84 48.68 22.31
N SER A 12 41.74 48.85 23.07
CA SER A 12 41.51 48.43 24.45
C SER A 12 40.07 48.12 24.80
N ILE A 13 39.98 47.10 25.63
CA ILE A 13 38.88 46.48 26.35
C ILE A 13 38.19 47.46 27.30
N ALA A 14 36.85 47.46 27.32
CA ALA A 14 36.07 47.79 28.50
C ALA A 14 35.27 46.54 28.89
N VAL A 15 35.89 45.71 29.73
CA VAL A 15 35.20 44.67 30.49
C VAL A 15 34.42 45.38 31.59
N ALA A 16 33.11 45.55 31.39
CA ALA A 16 32.18 45.77 32.49
C ALA A 16 31.64 44.41 32.90
N SER A 17 32.29 43.85 33.90
CA SER A 17 31.95 42.62 34.58
C SER A 17 30.66 42.73 35.39
N MET A 18 30.04 41.57 35.61
CA MET A 18 29.00 41.24 36.61
C MET A 18 27.56 41.58 36.16
N SER A 19 26.58 40.68 36.21
CA SER A 19 26.41 39.53 37.10
C SER A 19 25.29 38.57 36.64
N LEU A 20 25.44 37.31 37.03
CA LEU A 20 24.42 36.28 37.29
C LEU A 20 23.51 35.79 36.14
N MET A 21 23.88 34.61 35.63
CA MET A 21 23.06 33.39 35.54
C MET A 21 21.55 33.52 35.33
N GLY A 22 21.09 33.03 34.17
CA GLY A 22 19.69 32.65 33.98
C GLY A 22 19.50 32.02 32.61
N VAL A 23 19.56 30.68 32.56
CA VAL A 23 19.34 29.88 31.35
C VAL A 23 18.00 30.24 30.72
N GLY A 24 18.04 30.65 29.45
CA GLY A 24 16.85 30.91 28.66
C GLY A 24 17.15 30.75 27.20
N ALA A 25 17.73 29.60 26.81
CA ALA A 25 17.71 29.20 25.41
C ALA A 25 16.26 29.28 24.97
N SER A 26 15.95 30.19 24.05
CA SER A 26 14.67 30.22 23.36
C SER A 26 14.64 28.98 22.46
N VAL A 27 14.39 27.82 23.06
CA VAL A 27 13.96 26.64 22.32
C VAL A 27 12.58 27.01 21.78
N SER A 28 12.54 27.41 20.52
CA SER A 28 11.31 27.43 19.75
C SER A 28 10.74 26.01 19.81
N GLN A 29 9.76 25.83 20.69
CA GLN A 29 9.08 24.56 20.84
C GLN A 29 8.25 24.38 19.57
N ALA A 30 8.73 23.53 18.66
CA ALA A 30 7.94 23.12 17.51
C ALA A 30 6.63 22.56 18.05
N ALA A 31 5.51 23.20 17.70
CA ALA A 31 4.19 22.72 18.07
C ALA A 31 4.06 21.30 17.52
N SER A 32 3.98 20.33 18.41
CA SER A 32 3.80 18.93 18.05
C SER A 32 2.46 18.77 17.35
N PHE A 33 2.49 18.54 16.05
CA PHE A 33 1.29 18.21 15.29
C PHE A 33 0.84 16.81 15.70
N THR A 34 -0.24 16.73 16.46
CA THR A 34 -0.88 15.45 16.73
C THR A 34 -1.71 15.10 15.51
N ALA A 35 -1.19 14.22 14.64
CA ALA A 35 -1.92 13.78 13.47
C ALA A 35 -3.27 13.17 13.90
N PRO A 36 -4.40 13.58 13.28
CA PRO A 36 -5.69 12.98 13.55
C PRO A 36 -5.61 11.47 13.35
N LYS A 37 -6.15 10.72 14.31
CA LYS A 37 -6.22 9.26 14.22
C LYS A 37 -7.12 8.92 13.03
N LEU A 38 -6.59 8.20 12.04
CA LEU A 38 -7.39 7.69 10.92
C LEU A 38 -8.54 6.85 11.50
N GLY A 39 -9.75 7.03 10.95
CA GLY A 39 -10.93 6.26 11.36
C GLY A 39 -10.65 4.77 11.30
N VAL A 40 -11.25 4.00 12.21
CA VAL A 40 -11.17 2.54 12.18
C VAL A 40 -11.78 2.04 10.87
N ALA A 41 -11.07 1.14 10.19
CA ALA A 41 -11.56 0.55 8.95
C ALA A 41 -12.86 -0.21 9.24
N GLU A 42 -13.94 0.15 8.53
CA GLU A 42 -15.17 -0.63 8.55
C GLU A 42 -14.91 -2.01 7.95
N THR A 43 -15.21 -3.07 8.70
CA THR A 43 -15.14 -4.42 8.20
C THR A 43 -16.33 -4.66 7.26
N MET A 44 -16.10 -4.51 5.95
CA MET A 44 -17.05 -4.96 4.94
C MET A 44 -17.33 -6.47 5.13
N PRO A 45 -18.56 -6.95 4.88
CA PRO A 45 -18.87 -8.37 4.81
C PRO A 45 -17.87 -9.05 3.86
N THR A 46 -17.14 -10.04 4.36
CA THR A 46 -15.85 -10.46 3.79
C THR A 46 -15.91 -11.19 2.45
N ASP A 47 -17.08 -11.44 1.87
CA ASP A 47 -17.20 -11.97 0.50
C ASP A 47 -18.68 -11.92 0.05
N PRO A 48 -19.14 -10.94 -0.76
CA PRO A 48 -20.43 -11.06 -1.40
C PRO A 48 -20.38 -12.30 -2.30
N ALA A 49 -21.10 -13.35 -1.91
CA ALA A 49 -21.09 -14.61 -2.64
C ALA A 49 -21.40 -14.38 -4.12
N ILE A 50 -20.41 -14.63 -4.99
CA ILE A 50 -20.52 -14.45 -6.45
C ILE A 50 -21.71 -15.26 -6.96
N LYS A 51 -22.58 -14.60 -7.73
CA LYS A 51 -23.76 -15.19 -8.39
C LYS A 51 -23.61 -15.09 -9.90
N LYS A 52 -24.42 -15.88 -10.61
CA LYS A 52 -24.54 -15.76 -12.06
C LYS A 52 -25.01 -14.34 -12.42
N GLY A 53 -24.37 -13.75 -13.42
CA GLY A 53 -24.62 -12.38 -13.88
C GLY A 53 -23.72 -11.33 -13.22
N ASP A 54 -23.06 -11.65 -12.10
CA ASP A 54 -22.14 -10.70 -11.46
C ASP A 54 -20.95 -10.42 -12.38
N LYS A 55 -20.53 -9.14 -12.43
CA LYS A 55 -19.21 -8.77 -12.93
C LYS A 55 -18.18 -9.12 -11.88
N ILE A 56 -17.08 -9.71 -12.31
CA ILE A 56 -16.00 -10.16 -11.45
C ILE A 56 -14.66 -9.74 -12.03
N PHE A 57 -13.72 -9.43 -11.14
CA PHE A 57 -12.33 -9.15 -11.48
C PHE A 57 -11.42 -10.23 -10.95
N VAL A 58 -10.44 -10.64 -11.75
CA VAL A 58 -9.38 -11.55 -11.33
C VAL A 58 -8.42 -10.84 -10.40
N THR A 59 -8.24 -11.39 -9.20
CA THR A 59 -7.30 -10.90 -8.20
C THR A 59 -6.22 -11.94 -7.95
N VAL A 60 -4.99 -11.45 -7.76
CA VAL A 60 -3.85 -12.30 -7.45
C VAL A 60 -3.15 -11.74 -6.24
N LYS A 61 -2.94 -12.58 -5.22
CA LYS A 61 -2.21 -12.20 -4.01
C LYS A 61 -0.70 -12.19 -4.22
N ASP A 62 -0.22 -12.98 -5.17
CA ASP A 62 1.18 -13.06 -5.56
C ASP A 62 1.55 -11.92 -6.52
N THR A 63 2.40 -11.00 -6.06
CA THR A 63 2.86 -9.85 -6.83
C THR A 63 3.91 -10.22 -7.89
N LYS A 64 4.57 -11.37 -7.77
CA LYS A 64 5.58 -11.84 -8.73
C LYS A 64 4.95 -12.59 -9.90
N ASN A 65 3.83 -13.27 -9.65
CA ASN A 65 3.14 -14.05 -10.66
C ASN A 65 1.66 -13.67 -10.72
N GLN A 66 1.37 -12.59 -11.44
CA GLN A 66 0.04 -11.98 -11.59
C GLN A 66 -0.88 -12.77 -12.53
N LYS A 67 -0.90 -14.10 -12.41
CA LYS A 67 -1.73 -15.01 -13.22
C LYS A 67 -2.39 -16.06 -12.35
N VAL A 68 -3.64 -16.40 -12.67
CA VAL A 68 -4.40 -17.47 -12.02
C VAL A 68 -4.62 -18.61 -13.00
N ASN A 69 -4.67 -19.84 -12.48
CA ASN A 69 -4.90 -21.02 -13.31
C ASN A 69 -6.39 -21.10 -13.67
N VAL A 70 -6.66 -21.35 -14.94
CA VAL A 70 -8.00 -21.72 -15.38
C VAL A 70 -8.28 -23.15 -14.97
N LEU A 71 -9.47 -23.39 -14.48
CA LEU A 71 -9.98 -24.68 -14.06
C LEU A 71 -10.95 -25.26 -15.10
N ASP A 72 -11.05 -26.58 -15.11
CA ASP A 72 -12.13 -27.30 -15.79
C ASP A 72 -13.43 -27.30 -14.95
N ALA A 73 -14.47 -27.97 -15.46
CA ALA A 73 -15.75 -28.06 -14.77
C ALA A 73 -15.72 -28.92 -13.49
N GLN A 74 -14.66 -29.70 -13.29
CA GLN A 74 -14.41 -30.59 -12.16
C GLN A 74 -13.51 -29.92 -11.10
N GLY A 75 -12.93 -28.76 -11.41
CA GLY A 75 -12.05 -28.00 -10.53
C GLY A 75 -10.56 -28.36 -10.68
N HIS A 76 -10.17 -29.11 -11.71
CA HIS A 76 -8.76 -29.39 -12.01
C HIS A 76 -8.12 -28.23 -12.76
N LYS A 77 -6.83 -27.99 -12.50
CA LYS A 77 -6.06 -26.97 -13.21
C LYS A 77 -5.84 -27.40 -14.65
N THR A 78 -6.06 -26.47 -15.56
CA THR A 78 -5.68 -26.59 -16.97
C THR A 78 -4.32 -25.93 -17.19
N SER A 79 -3.76 -26.09 -18.40
CA SER A 79 -2.54 -25.36 -18.81
C SER A 79 -2.79 -23.87 -19.07
N GLN A 80 -4.05 -23.44 -19.14
CA GLN A 80 -4.42 -22.05 -19.40
C GLN A 80 -4.35 -21.20 -18.13
N LYS A 81 -3.99 -19.94 -18.31
CA LYS A 81 -3.93 -18.94 -17.23
C LYS A 81 -4.59 -17.64 -17.68
N VAL A 82 -5.18 -16.93 -16.74
CA VAL A 82 -5.69 -15.56 -16.97
C VAL A 82 -4.93 -14.58 -16.10
N SER A 83 -4.75 -13.36 -16.61
CA SER A 83 -3.98 -12.32 -15.94
C SER A 83 -4.83 -11.60 -14.88
N MET A 84 -4.17 -11.12 -13.83
CA MET A 84 -4.76 -10.20 -12.85
C MET A 84 -5.40 -8.99 -13.55
N GLY A 85 -6.50 -8.48 -13.00
CA GLY A 85 -7.24 -7.33 -13.54
C GLY A 85 -8.16 -7.64 -14.72
N SER A 86 -8.18 -8.88 -15.21
CA SER A 86 -9.16 -9.29 -16.22
C SER A 86 -10.57 -9.27 -15.63
N THR A 87 -11.52 -8.70 -16.36
CA THR A 87 -12.94 -8.65 -15.97
C THR A 87 -13.74 -9.69 -16.74
N TYR A 88 -14.65 -10.38 -16.06
CA TYR A 88 -15.59 -11.31 -16.67
C TYR A 88 -16.99 -11.13 -16.09
N THR A 89 -17.99 -11.61 -16.82
CA THR A 89 -19.33 -11.83 -16.26
C THR A 89 -19.46 -13.29 -15.86
N ALA A 90 -19.82 -13.55 -14.61
CA ALA A 90 -20.05 -14.88 -14.09
C ALA A 90 -21.20 -15.56 -14.85
N LYS A 91 -20.88 -16.60 -15.62
CA LYS A 91 -21.88 -17.35 -16.40
C LYS A 91 -22.59 -18.41 -15.58
N ASP A 92 -21.91 -18.94 -14.57
CA ASP A 92 -22.40 -19.98 -13.66
C ASP A 92 -21.50 -20.08 -12.42
N VAL A 93 -22.02 -20.61 -11.31
CA VAL A 93 -21.26 -20.79 -10.06
C VAL A 93 -21.66 -22.12 -9.43
N LYS A 94 -20.67 -22.95 -9.08
CA LYS A 94 -20.93 -24.25 -8.46
C LYS A 94 -19.80 -24.68 -7.53
N LYS A 95 -20.02 -25.77 -6.79
CA LYS A 95 -18.96 -26.46 -6.04
C LYS A 95 -18.40 -27.62 -6.87
N ALA A 96 -17.08 -27.71 -6.95
CA ALA A 96 -16.36 -28.82 -7.57
C ALA A 96 -15.10 -29.10 -6.74
N ALA A 97 -14.79 -30.38 -6.49
CA ALA A 97 -13.65 -30.80 -5.65
C ALA A 97 -13.55 -30.05 -4.30
N GLY A 98 -14.69 -29.82 -3.63
CA GLY A 98 -14.77 -29.09 -2.36
C GLY A 98 -14.57 -27.57 -2.45
N LYS A 99 -14.38 -27.01 -3.65
CA LYS A 99 -14.12 -25.58 -3.88
C LYS A 99 -15.27 -24.93 -4.65
N LYS A 100 -15.62 -23.69 -4.33
CA LYS A 100 -16.53 -22.89 -5.15
C LYS A 100 -15.78 -22.35 -6.36
N ILE A 101 -16.31 -22.62 -7.55
CA ILE A 101 -15.76 -22.17 -8.83
C ILE A 101 -16.79 -21.38 -9.61
N VAL A 102 -16.33 -20.40 -10.39
CA VAL A 102 -17.15 -19.55 -11.24
C VAL A 102 -16.77 -19.73 -12.70
N LYS A 103 -17.77 -19.84 -13.56
CA LYS A 103 -17.60 -19.99 -15.01
C LYS A 103 -17.43 -18.62 -15.64
N ILE A 104 -16.31 -18.40 -16.32
CA ILE A 104 -16.02 -17.16 -17.06
C ILE A 104 -16.27 -17.32 -18.56
N ASN A 105 -16.14 -18.54 -19.10
CA ASN A 105 -16.39 -18.83 -20.50
C ASN A 105 -16.88 -20.29 -20.71
N LYS A 106 -17.06 -20.74 -21.96
CA LYS A 106 -17.64 -22.06 -22.32
C LYS A 106 -17.16 -23.22 -21.42
N SER A 107 -15.85 -23.42 -21.30
CA SER A 107 -15.25 -24.50 -20.50
C SER A 107 -14.25 -23.99 -19.46
N GLN A 108 -14.17 -22.68 -19.29
CA GLN A 108 -13.17 -22.04 -18.43
C GLN A 108 -13.81 -21.61 -17.12
N TRP A 109 -13.23 -22.10 -16.03
CA TRP A 109 -13.65 -21.79 -14.67
C TRP A 109 -12.50 -21.15 -13.90
N LEU A 110 -12.83 -20.38 -12.87
CA LEU A 110 -11.89 -19.84 -11.91
C LEU A 110 -12.32 -20.21 -10.49
N ASN A 111 -11.36 -20.28 -9.58
CA ASN A 111 -11.68 -20.39 -8.17
C ASN A 111 -12.26 -19.05 -7.69
N THR A 112 -13.35 -19.10 -6.94
CA THR A 112 -13.98 -17.89 -6.38
C THR A 112 -13.06 -17.11 -5.44
N LYS A 113 -12.01 -17.75 -4.88
CA LYS A 113 -10.98 -17.06 -4.07
C LYS A 113 -10.02 -16.18 -4.87
N ASP A 114 -9.96 -16.40 -6.19
CA ASP A 114 -9.03 -15.74 -7.11
C ASP A 114 -9.75 -14.63 -7.90
N VAL A 115 -10.99 -14.31 -7.51
CA VAL A 115 -11.81 -13.27 -8.12
C VAL A 115 -12.56 -12.50 -7.02
N VAL A 116 -12.90 -11.26 -7.31
CA VAL A 116 -13.79 -10.44 -6.48
C VAL A 116 -14.92 -9.91 -7.35
N LYS A 117 -16.05 -9.59 -6.73
CA LYS A 117 -17.14 -8.90 -7.40
C LYS A 117 -16.73 -7.44 -7.70
N ASP A 118 -17.06 -6.98 -8.90
CA ASP A 118 -17.03 -5.55 -9.30
C ASP A 118 -18.14 -4.77 -8.58
#